data_AF-A0A959JHL5-F1
#
_entry.id   AF-A0A959JHL5-F1
#
_cell.length_a   1.000
_cell.length_b   1.000
_cell.length_c   1.000
_cell.angle_alpha   90.00
_cell.angle_beta   90.00
_cell.angle_gamma   90.00
#
_symmetry.space_group_name_H-M   'P 1'
#
loop_
_entity.id
_entity.type
_entity.pdbx_description
1 polymer ?
#
loop_
_entity_poly.entity_id
_entity_poly.type
_entity_poly.pdbx_seq_one_letter_code
_entity_poly.pdbx_strand_id
1 'polypeptide(L)'
;METHPLSASDGHEVDGEVPNIDAGRGALLLTRFHSFDEFKKVVDIEYFNQDRENSLFRKPGVKLTFHNNEKIINSQLTAGVNEVDFINAAQGGFYLKLGLLLASPYAVWNRKDLNRIYLLSRRRDALFGDGDIAFYDLAARMMFNIEEADKKNHPEDISDEGYLNTFLHVTTQAFITSMFSEKLGDFIGDVHERRYIPELISGNFSKKQLEDVYNGATDNYLDLLNNEYGQQVGKELKRKFKISRNTNWTPELLADYLNELENYYGWSFQIGLKPFRPTDELIVRFAIKLNAVMQNEPQNSIG
;
A
#
# COMPACT_ATOMS: atom_id res chain seq x y z
N MET A 1 67.10 -26.49 -7.86
CA MET A 1 65.76 -26.49 -7.23
C MET A 1 65.81 -25.39 -6.18
N GLU A 2 65.26 -24.22 -6.50
CA GLU A 2 64.88 -23.15 -5.58
C GLU A 2 64.34 -22.02 -6.45
N THR A 3 63.02 -21.94 -6.53
CA THR A 3 62.29 -20.84 -7.18
C THR A 3 61.87 -19.87 -6.10
N HIS A 4 62.36 -18.64 -6.19
CA HIS A 4 61.89 -17.50 -5.39
C HIS A 4 60.43 -17.17 -5.76
N PRO A 5 59.55 -16.89 -4.77
CA PRO A 5 58.20 -16.40 -5.03
C PRO A 5 58.22 -14.89 -5.32
N LEU A 6 57.50 -14.52 -6.38
CA LEU A 6 57.19 -13.14 -6.75
C LEU A 6 56.22 -12.51 -5.75
N SER A 7 56.44 -11.21 -5.54
CA SER A 7 55.78 -10.33 -4.61
C SER A 7 54.26 -10.22 -4.80
N ALA A 8 53.57 -10.06 -3.67
CA ALA A 8 52.23 -9.53 -3.58
C ALA A 8 52.15 -8.14 -4.24
N SER A 9 51.15 -7.96 -5.10
CA SER A 9 50.68 -6.65 -5.54
C SER A 9 49.27 -6.46 -5.04
N ASP A 10 49.09 -5.36 -4.32
CA ASP A 10 47.86 -4.86 -3.72
C ASP A 10 46.67 -4.89 -4.69
N GLY A 11 45.64 -5.65 -4.31
CA GLY A 11 44.30 -5.50 -4.84
C GLY A 11 43.47 -4.76 -3.80
N HIS A 12 43.28 -3.47 -4.02
CA HIS A 12 42.40 -2.61 -3.24
C HIS A 12 41.03 -3.28 -3.01
N GLU A 13 40.74 -3.64 -1.76
CA GLU A 13 39.36 -3.74 -1.28
C GLU A 13 38.74 -2.35 -1.44
N VAL A 14 37.84 -2.22 -2.42
CA VAL A 14 36.91 -1.10 -2.46
C VAL A 14 35.88 -1.41 -1.38
N ASP A 15 36.15 -0.96 -0.17
CA ASP A 15 35.13 -0.73 0.87
C ASP A 15 34.15 0.31 0.30
N GLY A 16 33.21 -0.17 -0.50
CA GLY A 16 32.01 0.57 -0.81
C GLY A 16 31.16 0.55 0.43
N GLU A 17 31.25 1.59 1.26
CA GLU A 17 30.20 1.88 2.25
C GLU A 17 28.86 1.79 1.52
N VAL A 18 28.07 0.77 1.88
CA VAL A 18 26.68 0.68 1.44
C VAL A 18 26.03 1.96 1.97
N PRO A 19 25.53 2.86 1.10
CA PRO A 19 24.89 4.07 1.57
C PRO A 19 23.83 3.68 2.59
N ASN A 20 23.89 4.29 3.77
CA ASN A 20 22.91 4.11 4.83
C ASN A 20 21.61 4.78 4.36
N ILE A 21 20.88 4.11 3.48
CA ILE A 21 19.56 4.50 3.03
C ILE A 21 18.68 4.33 4.26
N ASP A 22 18.27 5.44 4.89
CA ASP A 22 17.25 5.41 5.93
C ASP A 22 15.89 5.12 5.30
N ALA A 23 15.71 3.87 4.85
CA ALA A 23 14.49 3.36 4.27
C ALA A 23 13.32 3.33 5.28
N GLY A 24 13.58 3.67 6.55
CA GLY A 24 12.59 3.67 7.63
C GLY A 24 12.57 2.36 8.42
N ARG A 25 11.94 2.41 9.60
CA ARG A 25 11.76 1.25 10.48
C ARG A 25 10.53 0.40 10.14
N GLY A 26 9.64 0.96 9.34
CA GLY A 26 8.37 0.36 8.95
C GLY A 26 8.08 0.63 7.49
N ALA A 27 6.90 1.22 7.23
CA ALA A 27 6.51 1.65 5.89
C ALA A 27 7.60 2.52 5.25
N LEU A 28 7.61 2.52 3.92
CA LEU A 28 8.64 3.14 3.09
C LEU A 28 8.09 4.42 2.45
N LEU A 29 8.97 5.39 2.23
CA LEU A 29 8.65 6.64 1.53
C LEU A 29 9.39 6.68 0.19
N LEU A 30 8.66 6.94 -0.89
CA LEU A 30 9.24 6.97 -2.23
C LEU A 30 10.28 8.07 -2.40
N THR A 31 10.06 9.21 -1.75
CA THR A 31 10.94 10.38 -1.71
C THR A 31 12.34 10.07 -1.17
N ARG A 32 12.52 8.94 -0.47
CA ARG A 32 13.81 8.46 0.05
C ARG A 32 14.59 7.58 -0.93
N PHE A 33 14.06 7.36 -2.12
CA PHE A 33 14.74 6.63 -3.19
C PHE A 33 14.92 7.55 -4.40
N HIS A 34 16.15 7.67 -4.90
CA HIS A 34 16.46 8.49 -6.08
C HIS A 34 16.64 7.66 -7.35
N SER A 35 16.64 6.33 -7.23
CA SER A 35 16.72 5.42 -8.37
C SER A 35 16.22 4.02 -8.02
N PHE A 36 15.88 3.24 -9.04
CA PHE A 36 15.57 1.82 -8.87
C PHE A 36 16.76 1.00 -8.37
N ASP A 37 17.99 1.39 -8.72
CA ASP A 37 19.20 0.74 -8.21
C ASP A 37 19.41 0.99 -6.71
N GLU A 38 19.04 2.17 -6.21
CA GLU A 38 19.02 2.46 -4.79
C GLU A 38 17.98 1.62 -4.05
N PHE A 39 16.77 1.52 -4.59
CA PHE A 39 15.71 0.68 -4.04
C PHE A 39 16.14 -0.79 -3.90
N LYS A 40 16.77 -1.36 -4.94
CA LYS A 40 17.28 -2.75 -4.91
C LYS A 40 18.40 -3.00 -3.91
N LYS A 41 19.02 -1.97 -3.31
CA LYS A 41 20.01 -2.18 -2.25
C LYS A 41 19.38 -2.63 -0.94
N VAL A 42 18.08 -2.37 -0.74
CA VAL A 42 17.36 -2.68 0.49
C VAL A 42 16.19 -3.63 0.28
N VAL A 43 15.78 -3.85 -0.98
CA VAL A 43 14.73 -4.80 -1.37
C VAL A 43 15.29 -5.84 -2.33
N ASP A 44 15.19 -7.11 -1.93
CA ASP A 44 15.44 -8.24 -2.82
C ASP A 44 14.22 -8.47 -3.73
N ILE A 45 14.47 -8.57 -5.03
CA ILE A 45 13.43 -8.76 -6.05
C ILE A 45 13.69 -10.08 -6.79
N GLU A 46 12.83 -11.07 -6.55
CA GLU A 46 12.95 -12.41 -7.10
C GLU A 46 11.81 -12.72 -8.07
N TYR A 47 12.13 -12.81 -9.36
CA TYR A 47 11.18 -13.24 -10.39
C TYR A 47 11.13 -14.77 -10.49
N PHE A 48 9.93 -15.33 -10.61
CA PHE A 48 9.74 -16.78 -10.69
C PHE A 48 8.73 -17.18 -11.76
N ASN A 49 8.82 -18.44 -12.23
CA ASN A 49 7.94 -19.05 -13.23
C ASN A 49 7.82 -18.26 -14.56
N GLN A 50 8.85 -17.51 -14.96
CA GLN A 50 8.83 -16.64 -16.15
C GLN A 50 8.59 -17.40 -17.46
N ASP A 51 9.14 -18.61 -17.60
CA ASP A 51 9.00 -19.42 -18.83
C ASP A 51 7.64 -20.15 -18.96
N ARG A 52 6.67 -19.85 -18.09
CA ARG A 52 5.44 -20.66 -17.93
C ARG A 52 4.16 -19.83 -17.95
N GLU A 53 4.00 -18.99 -18.97
CA GLU A 53 2.82 -18.14 -19.17
C GLU A 53 1.46 -18.90 -19.12
N ASN A 54 1.44 -20.23 -19.29
CA ASN A 54 0.20 -21.02 -19.42
C ASN A 54 0.01 -22.18 -18.42
N SER A 55 0.70 -22.18 -17.27
CA SER A 55 0.46 -23.21 -16.24
C SER A 55 -0.68 -22.82 -15.29
N LEU A 56 -1.80 -23.55 -15.35
CA LEU A 56 -2.93 -23.46 -14.41
C LEU A 56 -2.50 -23.55 -12.93
N PHE A 57 -1.35 -24.15 -12.64
CA PHE A 57 -0.86 -24.43 -11.28
C PHE A 57 0.34 -23.59 -10.86
N ARG A 58 0.96 -22.83 -11.77
CA ARG A 58 2.17 -22.04 -11.50
C ARG A 58 2.19 -20.82 -12.40
N LYS A 59 1.80 -19.68 -11.85
CA LYS A 59 1.78 -18.41 -12.55
C LYS A 59 3.13 -17.71 -12.45
N PRO A 60 3.56 -16.96 -13.48
CA PRO A 60 4.69 -16.04 -13.34
C PRO A 60 4.39 -15.01 -12.25
N GLY A 61 5.44 -14.54 -11.59
CA GLY A 61 5.31 -13.60 -10.50
C GLY A 61 6.64 -13.05 -10.04
N VAL A 62 6.54 -12.12 -9.10
CA VAL A 62 7.67 -11.50 -8.42
C VAL A 62 7.44 -11.63 -6.91
N LYS A 63 8.51 -11.87 -6.19
CA LYS A 63 8.56 -11.80 -4.73
C LYS A 63 9.47 -10.64 -4.35
N LEU A 64 8.99 -9.75 -3.49
CA LEU A 64 9.76 -8.69 -2.88
C LEU A 64 10.08 -9.09 -1.45
N THR A 65 11.34 -8.94 -1.05
CA THR A 65 11.75 -9.12 0.35
C THR A 65 12.45 -7.85 0.81
N PHE A 66 11.79 -7.08 1.65
CA PHE A 66 12.41 -5.93 2.30
C PHE A 66 13.00 -6.36 3.64
N HIS A 67 14.28 -6.07 3.81
CA HIS A 67 15.02 -6.33 5.02
C HIS A 67 15.23 -5.02 5.77
N ASN A 68 14.61 -4.88 6.94
CA ASN A 68 15.07 -3.92 7.92
C ASN A 68 15.63 -4.66 9.14
N ASN A 69 16.45 -3.97 9.94
CA ASN A 69 17.16 -4.56 11.08
C ASN A 69 16.25 -5.19 12.15
N GLU A 70 14.92 -5.01 12.07
CA GLU A 70 13.96 -5.45 13.07
C GLU A 70 12.93 -6.47 12.53
N LYS A 71 12.63 -6.43 11.22
CA LYS A 71 11.58 -7.22 10.57
C LYS A 71 11.90 -7.47 9.10
N ILE A 72 11.37 -8.58 8.59
CA ILE A 72 11.35 -8.91 7.17
C ILE A 72 9.92 -8.79 6.67
N ILE A 73 9.71 -7.97 5.65
CA ILE A 73 8.43 -7.92 4.92
C ILE A 73 8.60 -8.64 3.60
N ASN A 74 7.64 -9.52 3.31
CA ASN A 74 7.57 -10.21 2.04
C ASN A 74 6.28 -9.78 1.34
N SER A 75 6.37 -9.41 0.07
CA SER A 75 5.20 -9.26 -0.80
C SER A 75 5.34 -10.20 -2.00
N GLN A 76 4.23 -10.68 -2.52
CA GLN A 76 4.22 -11.53 -3.69
C GLN A 76 3.13 -11.09 -4.66
N LEU A 77 3.55 -10.68 -5.86
CA LEU A 77 2.63 -10.37 -6.95
C LEU A 77 2.70 -11.48 -8.00
N THR A 78 1.54 -12.04 -8.36
CA THR A 78 1.45 -13.05 -9.43
C THR A 78 0.62 -12.58 -10.61
N ALA A 79 0.84 -13.18 -11.77
CA ALA A 79 0.01 -12.96 -12.93
C ALA A 79 -1.47 -13.25 -12.65
N GLY A 80 -2.31 -12.38 -13.17
CA GLY A 80 -3.72 -12.38 -12.92
C GLY A 80 -4.37 -11.18 -13.57
N VAL A 81 -5.67 -11.06 -13.37
CA VAL A 81 -6.47 -9.96 -13.85
C VAL A 81 -5.91 -8.61 -13.34
N ASN A 82 -5.76 -7.65 -14.24
CA ASN A 82 -5.38 -6.26 -13.93
C ASN A 82 -6.59 -5.34 -14.09
N GLU A 83 -6.52 -4.09 -13.62
CA GLU A 83 -7.66 -3.18 -13.72
C GLU A 83 -8.09 -2.82 -15.17
N VAL A 84 -7.15 -2.80 -16.12
CA VAL A 84 -7.43 -2.50 -17.54
C VAL A 84 -8.30 -3.60 -18.18
N ASP A 85 -8.07 -4.86 -17.82
CA ASP A 85 -8.90 -6.00 -18.23
C ASP A 85 -10.36 -5.83 -17.76
N PHE A 86 -10.57 -5.17 -16.62
CA PHE A 86 -11.92 -4.83 -16.12
C PHE A 86 -12.48 -3.54 -16.74
N ILE A 87 -11.62 -2.60 -17.15
CA ILE A 87 -12.01 -1.32 -17.73
C ILE A 87 -12.48 -1.43 -19.18
N ASN A 88 -11.92 -2.31 -19.99
CA ASN A 88 -12.35 -2.48 -21.38
C ASN A 88 -13.80 -3.02 -21.52
N ALA A 89 -14.48 -3.32 -20.41
CA ALA A 89 -15.87 -3.81 -20.34
C ALA A 89 -16.95 -2.75 -19.93
N ALA A 90 -16.62 -1.48 -19.72
CA ALA A 90 -17.55 -0.33 -19.62
C ALA A 90 -16.73 0.97 -19.85
N GLN A 91 -17.17 2.22 -19.62
CA GLN A 91 -16.29 3.43 -19.74
C GLN A 91 -16.19 4.25 -18.42
N GLY A 92 -15.02 4.84 -18.09
CA GLY A 92 -14.78 5.72 -16.90
C GLY A 92 -13.78 5.21 -15.81
N GLY A 93 -12.98 6.12 -15.20
CA GLY A 93 -11.71 5.85 -14.47
C GLY A 93 -11.74 5.31 -13.03
N PHE A 94 -10.58 4.70 -12.66
CA PHE A 94 -10.10 3.85 -11.52
C PHE A 94 -11.07 3.12 -10.59
N TYR A 95 -12.27 3.64 -10.39
CA TYR A 95 -13.30 2.92 -9.65
C TYR A 95 -14.70 3.00 -10.28
N LEU A 96 -14.90 3.58 -11.48
CA LEU A 96 -16.26 3.64 -12.04
C LEU A 96 -16.75 2.31 -12.68
N LYS A 97 -15.96 1.24 -12.61
CA LYS A 97 -16.40 -0.10 -13.04
C LYS A 97 -16.00 -1.17 -12.05
N LEU A 98 -16.86 -1.34 -11.06
CA LEU A 98 -17.14 -2.66 -10.48
C LEU A 98 -17.75 -3.62 -11.53
N GLY A 99 -17.13 -3.72 -12.72
CA GLY A 99 -17.16 -4.88 -13.61
C GLY A 99 -16.27 -6.02 -13.09
N LEU A 100 -15.87 -5.96 -11.81
CA LEU A 100 -15.16 -6.95 -11.00
C LEU A 100 -15.80 -8.35 -10.96
N LEU A 101 -16.89 -8.60 -11.70
CA LEU A 101 -17.80 -9.71 -11.42
C LEU A 101 -17.81 -10.84 -12.41
N LEU A 102 -16.96 -10.83 -13.44
CA LEU A 102 -17.04 -11.88 -14.47
C LEU A 102 -15.69 -12.52 -14.82
N ALA A 103 -14.55 -12.00 -14.35
CA ALA A 103 -13.22 -12.49 -14.76
C ALA A 103 -12.44 -13.27 -13.68
N SER A 104 -12.83 -13.19 -12.40
CA SER A 104 -12.21 -13.97 -11.32
C SER A 104 -13.29 -14.53 -10.38
N PRO A 105 -13.36 -15.87 -10.18
CA PRO A 105 -14.29 -16.48 -9.24
C PRO A 105 -14.18 -15.87 -7.83
N TYR A 106 -12.98 -15.47 -7.41
CA TYR A 106 -12.77 -14.83 -6.12
C TYR A 106 -13.47 -13.48 -6.02
N ALA A 107 -13.43 -12.67 -7.08
CA ALA A 107 -14.09 -11.37 -7.09
C ALA A 107 -15.63 -11.51 -7.12
N VAL A 108 -16.15 -12.55 -7.78
CA VAL A 108 -17.58 -12.91 -7.73
C VAL A 108 -18.02 -13.26 -6.33
N TRP A 109 -17.28 -14.15 -5.66
CA TRP A 109 -17.60 -14.54 -4.29
C TRP A 109 -17.52 -13.39 -3.29
N ASN A 110 -16.65 -12.39 -3.53
CA ASN A 110 -16.45 -11.25 -2.63
C ASN A 110 -17.11 -9.94 -3.12
N ARG A 111 -18.02 -10.00 -4.10
CA ARG A 111 -18.69 -8.82 -4.69
C ARG A 111 -19.12 -7.78 -3.67
N LYS A 112 -19.81 -8.24 -2.62
CA LYS A 112 -20.43 -7.37 -1.63
C LYS A 112 -19.37 -6.59 -0.85
N ASP A 113 -18.29 -7.25 -0.48
CA ASP A 113 -17.20 -6.62 0.27
C ASP A 113 -16.38 -5.69 -0.63
N LEU A 114 -16.15 -6.06 -1.89
CA LEU A 114 -15.54 -5.18 -2.88
C LEU A 114 -16.36 -3.88 -3.07
N ASN A 115 -17.69 -3.98 -3.13
CA ASN A 115 -18.54 -2.81 -3.23
C ASN A 115 -18.49 -1.93 -1.96
N ARG A 116 -18.42 -2.54 -0.77
CA ARG A 116 -18.26 -1.80 0.49
C ARG A 116 -16.95 -1.02 0.50
N ILE A 117 -15.85 -1.69 0.16
CA ILE A 117 -14.52 -1.07 0.11
C ILE A 117 -14.50 0.09 -0.90
N TYR A 118 -15.13 -0.09 -2.06
CA TYR A 118 -15.30 0.97 -3.05
C TYR A 118 -16.06 2.19 -2.53
N LEU A 119 -17.11 1.99 -1.74
CA LEU A 119 -17.85 3.10 -1.15
C LEU A 119 -17.02 3.82 -0.09
N LEU A 120 -16.18 3.11 0.66
CA LEU A 120 -15.27 3.72 1.65
C LEU A 120 -14.08 4.44 0.99
N SER A 121 -13.64 4.00 -0.18
CA SER A 121 -12.53 4.61 -0.91
C SER A 121 -12.89 5.89 -1.66
N ARG A 122 -14.17 6.30 -1.68
CA ARG A 122 -14.62 7.46 -2.45
C ARG A 122 -15.60 8.34 -1.71
N ARG A 123 -15.52 9.64 -1.98
CA ARG A 123 -16.59 10.57 -1.65
C ARG A 123 -17.80 10.30 -2.55
N ARG A 124 -18.97 10.23 -1.93
CA ARG A 124 -20.28 9.94 -2.52
C ARG A 124 -21.29 10.86 -1.85
N ASP A 125 -21.15 12.16 -2.08
CA ASP A 125 -22.01 13.17 -1.45
C ASP A 125 -23.51 12.90 -1.72
N ALA A 126 -23.85 12.38 -2.90
CA ALA A 126 -25.22 11.96 -3.22
C ALA A 126 -25.78 10.82 -2.33
N LEU A 127 -24.92 10.00 -1.73
CA LEU A 127 -25.31 8.87 -0.88
C LEU A 127 -25.12 9.16 0.61
N PHE A 128 -24.09 9.92 0.97
CA PHE A 128 -23.70 10.16 2.37
C PHE A 128 -23.76 11.63 2.81
N GLY A 129 -24.22 12.52 1.91
CA GLY A 129 -24.36 13.96 2.15
C GLY A 129 -23.09 14.76 1.84
N ASP A 130 -23.26 16.09 1.72
CA ASP A 130 -22.17 17.01 1.40
C ASP A 130 -21.04 16.92 2.42
N GLY A 131 -19.80 16.82 1.92
CA GLY A 131 -18.61 16.65 2.75
C GLY A 131 -18.44 15.21 3.22
N ASP A 132 -18.80 14.25 2.36
CA ASP A 132 -18.52 12.83 2.60
C ASP A 132 -17.00 12.58 2.67
N ILE A 133 -16.61 11.56 3.45
CA ILE A 133 -15.22 11.25 3.78
C ILE A 133 -14.80 9.93 3.14
N ALA A 134 -13.64 9.89 2.51
CA ALA A 134 -13.01 8.71 1.94
C ALA A 134 -11.70 8.36 2.66
N PHE A 135 -11.11 7.19 2.36
CA PHE A 135 -9.77 6.85 2.88
C PHE A 135 -8.70 7.91 2.57
N TYR A 136 -8.75 8.52 1.38
CA TYR A 136 -7.87 9.64 1.01
C TYR A 136 -7.95 10.80 2.01
N ASP A 137 -9.15 11.13 2.49
CA ASP A 137 -9.35 12.23 3.44
C ASP A 137 -8.71 11.94 4.80
N LEU A 138 -8.71 10.67 5.21
CA LEU A 138 -8.02 10.24 6.44
C LEU A 138 -6.51 10.37 6.28
N ALA A 139 -5.94 9.88 5.16
CA ALA A 139 -4.52 9.96 4.88
C ALA A 139 -4.04 11.41 4.77
N ALA A 140 -4.79 12.26 4.05
CA ALA A 140 -4.52 13.68 3.95
C ALA A 140 -4.57 14.38 5.32
N ARG A 141 -5.53 14.00 6.17
CA ARG A 141 -5.60 14.54 7.54
C ARG A 141 -4.41 14.08 8.40
N MET A 142 -3.99 12.82 8.30
CA MET A 142 -2.79 12.32 9.00
C MET A 142 -1.53 13.08 8.56
N MET A 143 -1.35 13.34 7.27
CA MET A 143 -0.23 14.17 6.78
C MET A 143 -0.32 15.60 7.33
N PHE A 144 -1.52 16.17 7.42
CA PHE A 144 -1.72 17.48 8.03
C PHE A 144 -1.42 17.49 9.54
N ASN A 145 -1.68 16.37 10.23
CA ASN A 145 -1.44 16.21 11.66
C ASN A 145 0.05 16.10 12.02
N ILE A 146 0.95 15.88 11.06
CA ILE A 146 2.41 15.90 11.28
C ILE A 146 2.81 17.23 11.96
N GLU A 147 3.68 17.15 12.95
CA GLU A 147 4.15 18.33 13.67
C GLU A 147 4.94 19.29 12.76
N GLU A 148 4.81 20.60 13.01
CA GLU A 148 5.40 21.63 12.15
C GLU A 148 6.94 21.59 12.11
N ALA A 149 7.57 21.06 13.16
CA ALA A 149 9.01 20.84 13.16
C ALA A 149 9.41 19.76 12.16
N ASP A 150 8.69 18.64 12.13
CA ASP A 150 8.99 17.52 11.24
C ASP A 150 8.71 17.87 9.78
N LYS A 151 7.63 18.62 9.51
CA LYS A 151 7.36 19.18 8.17
C LYS A 151 8.50 20.05 7.63
N LYS A 152 9.19 20.78 8.51
CA LYS A 152 10.33 21.63 8.13
C LYS A 152 11.63 20.86 7.97
N ASN A 153 11.78 19.76 8.70
CA ASN A 153 12.96 18.90 8.62
C ASN A 153 12.92 17.99 7.39
N HIS A 154 11.72 17.61 6.94
CA HIS A 154 11.49 16.72 5.80
C HIS A 154 10.47 17.31 4.81
N PRO A 155 10.74 18.51 4.24
CA PRO A 155 9.78 19.18 3.36
C PRO A 155 9.47 18.38 2.08
N GLU A 156 10.41 17.57 1.60
CA GLU A 156 10.25 16.67 0.46
C GLU A 156 9.24 15.55 0.71
N ASP A 157 9.10 15.08 1.96
CA ASP A 157 8.15 14.03 2.32
C ASP A 157 6.71 14.58 2.44
N ILE A 158 6.53 15.91 2.53
CA ILE A 158 5.22 16.58 2.54
C ILE A 158 4.68 16.74 1.11
N SER A 159 4.50 15.62 0.40
CA SER A 159 3.96 15.59 -0.96
C SER A 159 2.99 14.43 -1.16
N ASP A 160 2.36 14.40 -2.34
CA ASP A 160 1.50 13.30 -2.76
C ASP A 160 2.31 11.99 -2.82
N GLU A 161 3.52 12.05 -3.38
CA GLU A 161 4.46 10.93 -3.52
C GLU A 161 5.19 10.55 -2.22
N GLY A 162 5.19 11.44 -1.21
CA GLY A 162 5.78 11.19 0.10
C GLY A 162 4.79 10.54 1.07
N TYR A 163 4.46 11.26 2.15
CA TYR A 163 3.59 10.76 3.20
C TYR A 163 2.19 10.42 2.71
N LEU A 164 1.62 11.18 1.77
CA LEU A 164 0.22 11.00 1.41
C LEU A 164 -0.05 9.64 0.76
N ASN A 165 0.73 9.25 -0.27
CA ASN A 165 0.57 7.95 -0.92
C ASN A 165 0.81 6.81 0.08
N THR A 166 1.89 6.90 0.84
CA THR A 166 2.25 5.92 1.87
C THR A 166 1.16 5.75 2.92
N PHE A 167 0.66 6.85 3.48
CA PHE A 167 -0.42 6.84 4.47
C PHE A 167 -1.71 6.29 3.87
N LEU A 168 -2.00 6.58 2.60
CA LEU A 168 -3.18 6.06 1.91
C LEU A 168 -3.11 4.54 1.76
N HIS A 169 -2.01 4.00 1.25
CA HIS A 169 -1.83 2.55 1.06
C HIS A 169 -1.90 1.80 2.39
N VAL A 170 -1.11 2.23 3.38
CA VAL A 170 -1.05 1.59 4.70
C VAL A 170 -2.41 1.68 5.40
N THR A 171 -3.03 2.87 5.46
CA THR A 171 -4.33 3.06 6.14
C THR A 171 -5.43 2.24 5.47
N THR A 172 -5.50 2.27 4.14
CA THR A 172 -6.53 1.53 3.39
C THR A 172 -6.40 0.03 3.64
N GLN A 173 -5.18 -0.52 3.56
CA GLN A 173 -4.95 -1.94 3.79
C GLN A 173 -5.19 -2.35 5.25
N ALA A 174 -4.90 -1.46 6.21
CA ALA A 174 -5.22 -1.69 7.61
C ALA A 174 -6.74 -1.83 7.83
N PHE A 175 -7.53 -0.93 7.25
CA PHE A 175 -9.00 -1.00 7.29
C PHE A 175 -9.52 -2.27 6.61
N ILE A 176 -9.07 -2.56 5.39
CA ILE A 176 -9.52 -3.74 4.64
C ILE A 176 -9.22 -5.03 5.41
N THR A 177 -8.00 -5.15 5.92
CA THR A 177 -7.56 -6.34 6.64
C THR A 177 -8.28 -6.53 7.97
N SER A 178 -8.47 -5.43 8.71
CA SER A 178 -9.12 -5.49 10.01
C SER A 178 -10.61 -5.82 9.90
N MET A 179 -11.34 -5.16 8.99
CA MET A 179 -12.79 -5.33 8.82
C MET A 179 -13.17 -6.60 8.03
N PHE A 180 -12.38 -6.96 7.03
CA PHE A 180 -12.67 -8.07 6.13
C PHE A 180 -11.65 -9.20 6.34
N SER A 181 -10.55 -9.19 5.60
CA SER A 181 -9.50 -10.20 5.64
C SER A 181 -8.27 -9.74 4.88
N GLU A 182 -7.10 -10.20 5.32
CA GLU A 182 -5.82 -10.09 4.60
C GLU A 182 -5.94 -10.49 3.13
N LYS A 183 -6.49 -11.68 2.85
CA LYS A 183 -6.69 -12.19 1.47
C LYS A 183 -7.47 -11.25 0.55
N LEU A 184 -8.39 -10.45 1.11
CA LEU A 184 -9.13 -9.46 0.32
C LEU A 184 -8.29 -8.20 0.09
N GLY A 185 -7.47 -7.82 1.07
CA GLY A 185 -6.44 -6.78 0.95
C GLY A 185 -5.42 -7.13 -0.14
N ASP A 186 -4.88 -8.34 -0.11
CA ASP A 186 -3.97 -8.88 -1.15
C ASP A 186 -4.61 -8.74 -2.51
N PHE A 187 -5.82 -9.28 -2.68
CA PHE A 187 -6.50 -9.26 -3.96
C PHE A 187 -6.69 -7.85 -4.52
N ILE A 188 -7.06 -6.88 -3.67
CA ILE A 188 -7.28 -5.49 -4.09
C ILE A 188 -5.96 -4.80 -4.42
N GLY A 189 -4.93 -4.95 -3.58
CA GLY A 189 -3.60 -4.38 -3.81
C GLY A 189 -3.01 -4.93 -5.11
N ASP A 190 -3.01 -6.24 -5.28
CA ASP A 190 -2.58 -6.92 -6.50
C ASP A 190 -3.25 -6.41 -7.78
N VAL A 191 -4.58 -6.21 -7.74
CA VAL A 191 -5.33 -5.70 -8.90
C VAL A 191 -4.99 -4.24 -9.17
N HIS A 192 -4.80 -3.44 -8.12
CA HIS A 192 -4.36 -2.04 -8.20
C HIS A 192 -2.99 -1.93 -8.88
N GLU A 193 -1.98 -2.65 -8.37
CA GLU A 193 -0.61 -2.53 -8.87
C GLU A 193 -0.42 -3.09 -10.28
N ARG A 194 -1.06 -4.23 -10.62
CA ARG A 194 -0.95 -4.82 -11.97
C ARG A 194 -1.47 -3.91 -13.08
N ARG A 195 -2.33 -2.94 -12.76
CA ARG A 195 -2.86 -1.99 -13.75
C ARG A 195 -1.77 -1.10 -14.31
N TYR A 196 -0.95 -0.54 -13.43
CA TYR A 196 -0.08 0.58 -13.75
C TYR A 196 1.18 0.11 -14.47
N ILE A 197 1.77 -1.00 -14.02
CA ILE A 197 2.97 -1.57 -14.64
C ILE A 197 2.84 -3.11 -14.66
N PRO A 198 2.26 -3.70 -15.72
CA PRO A 198 2.19 -5.15 -15.87
C PRO A 198 3.58 -5.83 -15.85
N GLU A 199 4.62 -5.09 -16.25
CA GLU A 199 6.02 -5.55 -16.24
C GLU A 199 6.55 -5.84 -14.83
N LEU A 200 5.87 -5.44 -13.76
CA LEU A 200 6.24 -5.77 -12.37
C LEU A 200 6.39 -7.28 -12.16
N ILE A 201 5.61 -8.09 -12.89
CA ILE A 201 5.64 -9.56 -12.80
C ILE A 201 6.83 -10.16 -13.54
N SER A 202 7.27 -9.54 -14.64
CA SER A 202 8.30 -10.09 -15.51
C SER A 202 9.69 -9.50 -15.28
N GLY A 203 9.76 -8.29 -14.72
CA GLY A 203 10.99 -7.51 -14.59
C GLY A 203 11.46 -6.89 -15.91
N ASN A 204 10.72 -7.07 -17.00
CA ASN A 204 11.08 -6.58 -18.34
C ASN A 204 10.69 -5.11 -18.52
N PHE A 205 11.23 -4.24 -17.66
CA PHE A 205 10.94 -2.81 -17.70
C PHE A 205 11.65 -2.12 -18.87
N SER A 206 10.97 -1.14 -19.46
CA SER A 206 11.62 -0.16 -20.34
C SER A 206 12.55 0.75 -19.54
N LYS A 207 13.55 1.33 -20.22
CA LYS A 207 14.45 2.32 -19.61
C LYS A 207 13.69 3.46 -18.93
N LYS A 208 12.60 3.95 -19.57
CA LYS A 208 11.75 5.01 -19.01
C LYS A 208 11.10 4.59 -17.69
N GLN A 209 10.61 3.35 -17.59
CA GLN A 209 9.98 2.83 -16.37
C GLN A 209 10.99 2.64 -15.22
N LEU A 210 12.27 2.45 -15.52
CA LEU A 210 13.33 2.35 -14.51
C LEU A 210 13.86 3.72 -14.06
N GLU A 211 13.86 4.70 -14.96
CA GLU A 211 14.33 6.07 -14.68
C GLU A 211 13.25 6.95 -14.03
N ASP A 212 11.97 6.66 -14.27
CA ASP A 212 10.85 7.36 -13.64
C ASP A 212 10.62 6.79 -12.23
N VAL A 213 11.21 7.41 -11.21
CA VAL A 213 11.06 6.96 -9.82
C VAL A 213 9.61 7.08 -9.35
N TYR A 214 8.93 8.17 -9.73
CA TYR A 214 7.63 8.56 -9.18
C TYR A 214 6.43 7.87 -9.82
N ASN A 215 6.60 7.31 -11.02
CA ASN A 215 5.52 6.60 -11.73
C ASN A 215 6.00 5.29 -12.38
N GLY A 216 7.16 4.80 -11.97
CA GLY A 216 7.82 3.63 -12.53
C GLY A 216 7.91 2.47 -11.55
N ALA A 217 8.86 1.55 -11.81
CA ALA A 217 8.95 0.30 -11.06
C ALA A 217 9.16 0.50 -9.55
N THR A 218 9.87 1.56 -9.15
CA THR A 218 10.16 1.87 -7.75
C THR A 218 8.90 2.18 -6.96
N ASP A 219 8.07 3.10 -7.45
CA ASP A 219 6.79 3.48 -6.84
C ASP A 219 5.88 2.25 -6.62
N ASN A 220 5.60 1.49 -7.68
CA ASN A 220 4.69 0.36 -7.57
C ASN A 220 5.22 -0.79 -6.69
N TYR A 221 6.53 -1.07 -6.70
CA TYR A 221 7.09 -2.06 -5.77
C TYR A 221 7.08 -1.58 -4.32
N LEU A 222 7.27 -0.28 -4.11
CA LEU A 222 7.13 0.33 -2.80
C LEU A 222 5.68 0.24 -2.30
N ASP A 223 4.70 0.49 -3.16
CA ASP A 223 3.28 0.36 -2.84
C ASP A 223 2.87 -1.08 -2.51
N LEU A 224 3.43 -2.10 -3.18
CA LEU A 224 3.26 -3.49 -2.77
C LEU A 224 3.75 -3.73 -1.33
N LEU A 225 4.92 -3.23 -0.98
CA LEU A 225 5.48 -3.40 0.37
C LEU A 225 4.69 -2.61 1.42
N ASN A 226 4.26 -1.39 1.11
CA ASN A 226 3.42 -0.57 1.98
C ASN A 226 2.03 -1.18 2.17
N ASN A 227 1.50 -1.87 1.15
CA ASN A 227 0.28 -2.65 1.29
C ASN A 227 0.45 -3.74 2.36
N GLU A 228 1.54 -4.52 2.31
CA GLU A 228 1.84 -5.56 3.32
C GLU A 228 1.95 -4.99 4.74
N TYR A 229 2.64 -3.85 4.90
CA TYR A 229 2.73 -3.17 6.19
C TYR A 229 1.34 -2.78 6.72
N GLY A 230 0.49 -2.19 5.87
CA GLY A 230 -0.89 -1.87 6.20
C GLY A 230 -1.68 -3.10 6.65
N GLN A 231 -1.50 -4.24 5.98
CA GLN A 231 -2.16 -5.47 6.40
C GLN A 231 -1.67 -5.98 7.76
N GLN A 232 -0.36 -5.94 8.02
CA GLN A 232 0.19 -6.34 9.33
C GLN A 232 -0.36 -5.47 10.45
N VAL A 233 -0.32 -4.15 10.28
CA VAL A 233 -0.91 -3.20 11.23
C VAL A 233 -2.41 -3.47 11.39
N GLY A 234 -3.13 -3.70 10.28
CA GLY A 234 -4.54 -4.06 10.30
C GLY A 234 -4.86 -5.31 11.13
N LYS A 235 -4.02 -6.37 11.06
CA LYS A 235 -4.16 -7.58 11.88
C LYS A 235 -3.96 -7.28 13.37
N GLU A 236 -2.96 -6.46 13.69
CA GLU A 236 -2.68 -6.04 15.07
C GLU A 236 -3.83 -5.21 15.65
N LEU A 237 -4.31 -4.20 14.91
CA LEU A 237 -5.44 -3.36 15.30
C LEU A 237 -6.73 -4.16 15.44
N LYS A 238 -6.97 -5.12 14.53
CA LYS A 238 -8.11 -6.03 14.62
C LYS A 238 -8.13 -6.76 15.95
N ARG A 239 -6.99 -7.32 16.37
CA ARG A 239 -6.87 -8.01 17.65
C ARG A 239 -7.03 -7.05 18.83
N LYS A 240 -6.36 -5.89 18.79
CA LYS A 240 -6.38 -4.88 19.86
C LYS A 240 -7.79 -4.37 20.15
N PHE A 241 -8.52 -4.00 19.10
CA PHE A 241 -9.86 -3.41 19.21
C PHE A 241 -11.01 -4.41 19.01
N LYS A 242 -10.69 -5.72 18.86
CA LYS A 242 -11.66 -6.80 18.62
C LYS A 242 -12.57 -6.52 17.42
N ILE A 243 -11.99 -6.02 16.34
CA ILE A 243 -12.73 -5.66 15.12
C ILE A 243 -13.23 -6.92 14.42
N SER A 244 -14.48 -6.85 13.98
CA SER A 244 -15.17 -7.88 13.22
C SER A 244 -16.06 -7.22 12.16
N ARG A 245 -16.69 -8.04 11.31
CA ARG A 245 -17.68 -7.56 10.33
C ARG A 245 -18.88 -6.85 10.96
N ASN A 246 -19.17 -7.13 12.23
CA ASN A 246 -20.31 -6.57 12.95
C ASN A 246 -19.90 -5.45 13.90
N THR A 247 -18.67 -4.97 13.82
CA THR A 247 -18.20 -3.87 14.66
C THR A 247 -19.01 -2.61 14.38
N ASN A 248 -19.59 -2.05 15.44
CA ASN A 248 -20.17 -0.72 15.41
C ASN A 248 -19.07 0.31 15.64
N TRP A 249 -18.76 1.09 14.61
CA TRP A 249 -17.72 2.12 14.64
C TRP A 249 -18.25 3.37 15.34
N THR A 250 -17.92 3.56 16.61
CA THR A 250 -18.16 4.84 17.28
C THR A 250 -17.04 5.84 16.94
N PRO A 251 -17.28 7.15 17.08
CA PRO A 251 -16.22 8.13 16.91
C PRO A 251 -15.00 7.89 17.82
N GLU A 252 -15.22 7.38 19.03
CA GLU A 252 -14.14 7.01 19.96
C GLU A 252 -13.30 5.87 19.41
N LEU A 253 -13.95 4.77 19.00
CA LEU A 253 -13.25 3.63 18.42
C LEU A 253 -12.48 4.01 17.15
N LEU A 254 -13.07 4.85 16.29
CA LEU A 254 -12.41 5.29 15.07
C LEU A 254 -11.21 6.21 15.36
N ALA A 255 -11.34 7.16 16.29
CA ALA A 255 -10.23 8.01 16.70
C ALA A 255 -9.09 7.17 17.30
N ASP A 256 -9.39 6.24 18.21
CA ASP A 256 -8.38 5.35 18.80
C ASP A 256 -7.70 4.49 17.73
N TYR A 257 -8.47 3.95 16.78
CA TYR A 257 -7.92 3.17 15.67
C TYR A 257 -6.94 3.98 14.80
N LEU A 258 -7.32 5.22 14.44
CA LEU A 258 -6.50 6.10 13.60
C LEU A 258 -5.28 6.63 14.36
N ASN A 259 -5.41 6.89 15.67
CA ASN A 259 -4.28 7.29 16.51
C ASN A 259 -3.23 6.19 16.64
N GLU A 260 -3.63 4.91 16.60
CA GLU A 260 -2.67 3.81 16.53
C GLU A 260 -1.96 3.72 15.18
N LEU A 261 -2.65 4.08 14.08
CA LEU A 261 -1.99 4.24 12.78
C LEU A 261 -1.02 5.43 12.79
N GLU A 262 -1.39 6.57 13.38
CA GLU A 262 -0.48 7.71 13.55
C GLU A 262 0.72 7.34 14.41
N ASN A 263 0.53 6.59 15.50
CA ASN A 263 1.65 6.07 16.30
C ASN A 263 2.58 5.16 15.48
N TYR A 264 2.02 4.31 14.62
CA TYR A 264 2.80 3.50 13.69
C TYR A 264 3.60 4.36 12.71
N TYR A 265 3.02 5.42 12.15
CA TYR A 265 3.74 6.34 11.27
C TYR A 265 4.82 7.11 12.02
N GLY A 266 4.54 7.59 13.22
CA GLY A 266 5.51 8.27 14.06
C GLY A 266 6.70 7.38 14.40
N TRP A 267 6.47 6.09 14.68
CA TRP A 267 7.54 5.11 14.84
C TRP A 267 8.27 4.81 13.52
N SER A 268 7.56 4.63 12.42
CA SER A 268 8.14 4.25 11.11
C SER A 268 9.08 5.34 10.57
N PHE A 269 8.64 6.60 10.68
CA PHE A 269 9.29 7.76 10.08
C PHE A 269 10.00 8.68 11.07
N GLN A 270 9.94 8.36 12.36
CA GLN A 270 10.52 9.17 13.45
C GLN A 270 9.96 10.60 13.51
N ILE A 271 8.65 10.74 13.30
CA ILE A 271 7.92 12.02 13.30
C ILE A 271 6.87 12.08 14.41
N GLY A 272 6.49 13.28 14.83
CA GLY A 272 5.34 13.52 15.70
C GLY A 272 4.06 13.77 14.90
N LEU A 273 2.93 13.25 15.39
CA LEU A 273 1.61 13.53 14.84
C LEU A 273 0.64 13.97 15.96
N LYS A 274 -0.23 14.93 15.62
CA LYS A 274 -1.30 15.40 16.49
C LYS A 274 -2.46 14.41 16.44
N PRO A 275 -2.89 13.86 17.59
CA PRO A 275 -3.91 12.81 17.59
C PRO A 275 -5.26 13.33 17.14
N PHE A 276 -6.01 12.47 16.47
CA PHE A 276 -7.43 12.61 16.23
C PHE A 276 -8.22 12.62 17.54
N ARG A 277 -9.30 13.41 17.55
CA ARG A 277 -10.28 13.44 18.63
C ARG A 277 -11.62 12.84 18.15
N PRO A 278 -12.37 12.16 19.03
CA PRO A 278 -13.70 11.64 18.70
C PRO A 278 -14.68 12.73 18.23
N THR A 279 -14.45 13.98 18.64
CA THR A 279 -15.26 15.15 18.27
C THR A 279 -14.88 15.78 16.94
N ASP A 280 -13.78 15.35 16.31
CA ASP A 280 -13.38 15.91 15.02
C ASP A 280 -14.43 15.53 13.97
N GLU A 281 -14.85 16.52 13.16
CA GLU A 281 -15.94 16.35 12.21
C GLU A 281 -15.70 15.20 11.22
N LEU A 282 -14.46 15.06 10.75
CA LEU A 282 -14.04 13.98 9.87
C LEU A 282 -14.23 12.59 10.52
N ILE A 283 -13.97 12.48 11.81
CA ILE A 283 -14.11 11.22 12.57
C ILE A 283 -15.60 10.88 12.73
N VAL A 284 -16.41 11.84 13.15
CA VAL A 284 -17.85 11.65 13.31
C VAL A 284 -18.48 11.21 11.98
N ARG A 285 -18.17 11.92 10.88
CA ARG A 285 -18.71 11.62 9.55
C ARG A 285 -18.25 10.26 9.03
N PHE A 286 -16.97 9.93 9.15
CA PHE A 286 -16.47 8.66 8.65
C PHE A 286 -16.96 7.48 9.47
N ALA A 287 -17.14 7.61 10.79
CA ALA A 287 -17.76 6.59 11.63
C ALA A 287 -19.22 6.30 11.19
N ILE A 288 -20.00 7.34 10.89
CA ILE A 288 -21.36 7.20 10.34
C ILE A 288 -21.32 6.46 9.00
N LYS A 289 -20.43 6.87 8.09
CA LYS A 289 -20.27 6.21 6.78
C LYS A 289 -19.87 4.75 6.92
N LEU A 290 -18.89 4.43 7.77
CA LEU A 290 -18.45 3.06 8.04
C LEU A 290 -19.63 2.19 8.47
N ASN A 291 -20.40 2.64 9.46
CA ASN A 291 -21.57 1.88 9.90
C ASN A 291 -22.62 1.74 8.80
N ALA A 292 -22.91 2.80 8.05
CA ALA A 292 -23.87 2.75 6.95
C ALA A 292 -23.46 1.74 5.88
N VAL A 293 -22.17 1.73 5.47
CA VAL A 293 -21.64 0.81 4.45
C VAL A 293 -21.57 -0.63 4.96
N MET A 294 -21.26 -0.83 6.25
CA MET A 294 -21.11 -2.16 6.82
C MET A 294 -22.47 -2.80 7.15
N GLN A 295 -23.46 -2.02 7.58
CA GLN A 295 -24.79 -2.49 7.98
C GLN A 295 -25.77 -2.60 6.80
N ASN A 296 -25.72 -1.65 5.85
CA ASN A 296 -26.61 -1.68 4.69
C ASN A 296 -25.94 -2.36 3.51
N GLU A 297 -26.68 -3.23 2.83
CA GLU A 297 -26.40 -3.48 1.41
C GLU A 297 -26.95 -2.26 0.66
N PRO A 298 -26.13 -1.46 -0.03
CA PRO A 298 -26.67 -0.41 -0.89
C PRO A 298 -27.53 -1.08 -1.96
N GLN A 299 -28.85 -1.04 -1.76
CA GLN A 299 -29.82 -1.42 -2.77
C GLN A 299 -29.75 -0.34 -3.85
N ASN A 300 -29.34 -0.74 -5.06
CA ASN A 300 -29.43 0.05 -6.29
C ASN A 300 -28.72 1.42 -6.25
N SER A 301 -27.39 1.42 -6.43
CA SER A 301 -26.69 2.57 -7.03
C SER A 301 -26.52 2.37 -8.54
N ILE A 302 -27.60 1.99 -9.23
CA ILE A 302 -27.74 2.08 -10.68
C ILE A 302 -28.67 3.27 -10.92
N GLY A 303 -28.04 4.43 -11.07
CA GLY A 303 -28.59 5.68 -11.57
C GLY A 303 -27.46 6.40 -12.27
#